data_AF-A0A925SC75-F1
#
_entry.id   AF-A0A925SC75-F1
#
_cell.length_a   1.000
_cell.length_b   1.000
_cell.length_c   1.000
_cell.angle_alpha   90.00
_cell.angle_beta   90.00
_cell.angle_gamma   90.00
#
_symmetry.space_group_name_H-M   'P 1'
#
loop_
_entity.id
_entity.type
_entity.pdbx_description
1 polymer ?
#
loop_
_entity_poly.entity_id
_entity_poly.type
_entity_poly.pdbx_seq_one_letter_code
_entity_poly.pdbx_strand_id
1 'polypeptide(L)'
;GACIGHVGPEALAGGPIGKVLDGDIIRIVVDCHRNTGEIDLVGEGSRRFSPEEGAAVLAKRSSRSDLAPNAALPDDTKLWAALQHVGGGTWGGCVYDVDTIVARLRNEK
;
A
#
# COMPACT_ATOMS: atom_id res chain seq x y z
N GLY A 1 -18.71 10.92 -5.42
CA GLY A 1 -19.06 10.04 -4.28
C GLY A 1 -17.94 10.07 -3.26
N ALA A 2 -17.96 9.18 -2.27
CA ALA A 2 -16.81 9.00 -1.38
C ALA A 2 -15.64 8.39 -2.15
N CYS A 3 -14.46 9.01 -2.09
CA CYS A 3 -13.25 8.57 -2.76
C CYS A 3 -12.11 8.50 -1.75
N ILE A 4 -11.47 7.34 -1.65
CA ILE A 4 -10.32 7.11 -0.77
C ILE A 4 -9.10 6.90 -1.66
N GLY A 5 -8.10 7.76 -1.49
CA GLY A 5 -6.83 7.71 -2.21
C GLY A 5 -5.65 7.67 -1.26
N HIS A 6 -4.43 7.65 -1.81
CA HIS A 6 -3.17 7.65 -1.05
C HIS A 6 -3.05 6.52 0.00
N VAL A 7 -3.70 5.37 -0.24
CA VAL A 7 -3.57 4.19 0.63
C VAL A 7 -2.13 3.68 0.58
N GLY A 8 -1.47 3.66 1.73
CA GLY A 8 -0.07 3.28 1.88
C GLY A 8 0.15 2.27 3.03
N PRO A 9 1.10 1.33 2.94
CA PRO A 9 1.98 1.11 1.79
C PRO A 9 1.21 0.71 0.53
N GLU A 10 1.69 1.15 -0.64
CA GLU A 10 1.03 0.87 -1.91
C GLU A 10 1.20 -0.60 -2.31
N ALA A 11 0.42 -1.06 -3.30
CA ALA A 11 0.44 -2.45 -3.75
C ALA A 11 1.84 -2.90 -4.20
N LEU A 12 2.51 -2.11 -5.06
CA LEU A 12 3.84 -2.46 -5.62
C LEU A 12 4.94 -2.49 -4.55
N ALA A 13 4.73 -1.80 -3.43
CA ALA A 13 5.61 -1.83 -2.26
C ALA A 13 5.26 -2.97 -1.27
N GLY A 14 4.41 -3.92 -1.66
CA GLY A 14 4.00 -5.05 -0.83
C GLY A 14 2.90 -4.73 0.20
N GLY A 15 2.23 -3.58 0.05
CA GLY A 15 1.15 -3.17 0.94
C GLY A 15 -0.08 -4.08 0.87
N PRO A 16 -0.94 -4.08 1.91
CA PRO A 16 -2.11 -4.97 2.00
C PRO A 16 -3.09 -4.84 0.82
N ILE A 17 -3.20 -3.64 0.23
CA ILE A 17 -4.07 -3.39 -0.94
C ILE A 17 -3.68 -4.24 -2.16
N GLY A 18 -2.41 -4.65 -2.29
CA GLY A 18 -1.94 -5.56 -3.34
C GLY A 18 -2.32 -7.04 -3.13
N LYS A 19 -3.00 -7.36 -2.02
CA LYS A 19 -3.41 -8.72 -1.63
C LYS A 19 -4.94 -8.90 -1.60
N VAL A 20 -5.69 -7.85 -1.93
CA VAL A 20 -7.14 -7.89 -2.07
C VAL A 20 -7.50 -8.62 -3.36
N LEU A 21 -8.52 -9.46 -3.28
CA LEU A 21 -8.98 -10.34 -4.35
C LEU A 21 -10.45 -10.07 -4.65
N ASP A 22 -10.89 -10.47 -5.85
CA ASP A 22 -12.29 -10.40 -6.21
C ASP A 22 -13.13 -11.27 -5.26
N GLY A 23 -14.28 -10.73 -4.82
CA GLY A 23 -15.14 -11.38 -3.84
C GLY A 23 -14.76 -11.09 -2.38
N ASP A 24 -13.67 -10.38 -2.13
CA ASP A 24 -13.41 -9.77 -0.82
C ASP A 24 -14.47 -8.73 -0.47
N ILE A 25 -14.74 -8.59 0.83
CA ILE A 25 -15.70 -7.61 1.35
C ILE A 25 -14.95 -6.62 2.21
N ILE A 26 -15.03 -5.36 1.81
CA ILE A 26 -14.32 -4.26 2.45
C ILE A 26 -15.32 -3.43 3.25
N ARG A 27 -15.05 -3.25 4.54
CA ARG A 27 -15.73 -2.29 5.41
C ARG A 27 -15.01 -0.96 5.32
N ILE A 28 -15.76 0.11 5.13
CA ILE A 28 -15.27 1.48 5.16
C ILE A 28 -16.01 2.22 6.27
N VAL A 29 -15.28 2.73 7.26
CA VAL A 29 -15.82 3.59 8.32
C VAL A 29 -15.18 4.96 8.19
N VAL A 30 -16.00 6.02 8.20
CA VAL A 30 -15.54 7.41 8.17
C VAL A 30 -16.27 8.17 9.27
N ASP A 31 -15.51 8.71 10.22
CA ASP A 31 -16.01 9.59 11.28
C ASP A 31 -15.51 11.02 11.03
N CYS A 32 -16.41 11.87 10.51
CA CYS A 32 -16.10 13.26 10.20
C CYS A 32 -16.06 14.18 11.43
N HIS A 33 -16.49 13.72 12.61
CA HIS A 33 -16.39 14.51 13.84
C HIS A 33 -15.03 14.31 14.51
N ARG A 34 -14.53 13.07 14.48
CA ARG A 34 -13.21 12.70 15.02
C ARG A 34 -12.10 12.77 13.99
N ASN A 35 -12.44 12.96 12.70
CA ASN A 35 -11.52 12.92 11.56
C ASN A 35 -10.73 11.60 11.48
N THR A 36 -11.41 10.48 11.73
CA THR A 36 -10.82 9.15 11.67
C THR A 36 -11.48 8.33 10.56
N GLY A 37 -10.73 7.37 10.01
CA GLY A 37 -11.28 6.41 9.05
C GLY A 37 -10.58 5.06 9.15
N GLU A 38 -11.34 4.02 8.83
CA GLU A 38 -10.87 2.62 8.82
C GLU A 38 -11.30 1.96 7.52
N ILE A 39 -10.44 1.08 7.01
CA ILE A 39 -10.69 0.28 5.81
C ILE A 39 -10.22 -1.13 6.12
N ASP A 40 -11.19 -2.05 6.25
CA ASP A 40 -10.91 -3.40 6.73
C ASP A 40 -11.44 -4.44 5.76
N LEU A 41 -10.67 -5.50 5.58
CA LEU A 41 -11.21 -6.73 5.03
C LEU A 41 -12.09 -7.38 6.11
N VAL A 42 -13.36 -7.67 5.79
CA VAL A 42 -14.34 -8.25 6.75
C VAL A 42 -15.10 -9.46 6.18
N GLY A 43 -14.68 -9.96 5.01
CA GLY A 43 -15.26 -11.16 4.43
C GLY A 43 -14.62 -11.57 3.12
N GLU A 44 -14.93 -12.79 2.70
CA GLU A 44 -14.53 -13.40 1.42
C GLU A 44 -15.69 -14.31 0.98
N GLY A 45 -16.33 -13.98 -0.15
CA GLY A 45 -17.51 -14.68 -0.62
C GLY A 45 -18.67 -14.70 0.39
N SER A 46 -19.07 -15.89 0.85
CA SER A 46 -20.12 -16.05 1.86
C SER A 46 -19.61 -15.90 3.30
N ARG A 47 -18.30 -15.98 3.52
CA ARG A 47 -17.70 -15.87 4.85
C ARG A 47 -17.65 -14.41 5.29
N ARG A 48 -17.88 -14.17 6.57
CA ARG A 48 -17.69 -12.89 7.26
C ARG A 48 -16.75 -13.10 8.43
N PHE A 49 -15.94 -12.09 8.73
CA PHE A 49 -15.00 -12.12 9.83
C PHE A 49 -14.77 -10.70 10.39
N SER A 50 -14.08 -10.63 11.53
CA SER A 50 -13.73 -9.35 12.15
C SER A 50 -12.57 -8.67 11.42
N PRO A 51 -12.39 -7.34 11.59
CA PRO A 51 -11.23 -6.63 11.04
C PRO A 51 -9.88 -7.26 11.40
N GLU A 52 -9.74 -7.74 12.63
CA GLU A 52 -8.50 -8.35 13.14
C GLU A 52 -8.19 -9.66 12.41
N GLU A 53 -9.22 -10.48 12.17
CA GLU A 53 -9.09 -11.69 11.38
C GLU A 53 -8.78 -11.36 9.91
N GLY A 54 -9.41 -10.33 9.34
CA GLY A 54 -9.10 -9.83 8.00
C GLY A 54 -7.66 -9.37 7.83
N ALA A 55 -7.12 -8.67 8.83
CA ALA A 55 -5.71 -8.29 8.86
C ALA A 55 -4.81 -9.53 8.89
N ALA A 56 -5.16 -10.56 9.67
CA ALA A 56 -4.41 -11.83 9.70
C ALA A 56 -4.51 -12.60 8.38
N VAL A 57 -5.64 -12.55 7.68
CA VAL A 57 -5.82 -13.11 6.33
C VAL A 57 -4.89 -12.40 5.34
N LEU A 58 -4.95 -11.06 5.27
CA LEU A 58 -4.08 -10.28 4.38
C LEU A 58 -2.59 -10.47 4.70
N ALA A 59 -2.22 -10.60 5.97
CA ALA A 59 -0.84 -10.87 6.36
C ALA A 59 -0.31 -12.20 5.79
N LYS A 60 -1.16 -13.24 5.78
CA LYS A 60 -0.83 -14.57 5.25
C LYS A 60 -0.89 -14.67 3.72
N ARG A 61 -1.69 -13.82 3.06
CA ARG A 61 -1.77 -13.81 1.60
C ARG A 61 -0.44 -13.36 0.98
N SER A 62 -0.09 -14.02 -0.12
CA SER A 62 0.92 -13.51 -1.04
C SER A 62 0.35 -12.34 -1.82
N SER A 63 1.21 -11.41 -2.25
CA SER A 63 0.81 -10.41 -3.24
C SER A 63 0.35 -11.09 -4.53
N ARG A 64 -0.58 -10.45 -5.24
CA ARG A 64 -1.04 -10.97 -6.53
C ARG A 64 0.13 -11.11 -7.50
N SER A 65 0.17 -12.23 -8.22
CA SER A 65 1.25 -12.53 -9.17
C SER A 65 1.20 -11.68 -10.44
N ASP A 66 0.06 -11.05 -10.73
CA ASP A 66 -0.13 -10.15 -11.87
C ASP A 66 0.21 -8.69 -11.55
N LEU A 67 0.58 -8.39 -10.32
CA LEU A 67 0.95 -7.05 -9.89
C LEU A 67 2.36 -6.72 -10.40
N ALA A 68 2.45 -5.80 -11.36
CA ALA A 68 3.70 -5.34 -11.93
C ALA A 68 3.65 -3.84 -12.28
N PRO A 69 4.80 -3.15 -12.32
CA PRO A 69 4.89 -1.83 -12.93
C PRO A 69 4.42 -1.88 -14.39
N ASN A 70 3.91 -0.75 -14.90
CA ASN A 70 3.56 -0.65 -16.31
C ASN A 70 4.81 -0.90 -17.19
N ALA A 71 4.68 -1.74 -18.23
CA ALA A 71 5.79 -2.06 -19.13
C ALA A 71 6.38 -0.83 -19.83
N ALA A 72 5.57 0.21 -20.07
CA ALA A 72 5.99 1.47 -20.68
C ALA A 72 6.43 2.54 -19.66
N LEU A 73 6.60 2.18 -18.38
CA LEU A 73 7.02 3.13 -17.36
C LEU A 73 8.45 3.63 -17.65
N PRO A 74 8.68 4.96 -17.80
CA PRO A 74 10.01 5.50 -18.05
C PRO A 74 10.97 5.19 -16.90
N ASP A 75 12.24 5.00 -17.22
CA ASP A 75 13.26 4.68 -16.22
C ASP A 75 13.43 5.80 -15.18
N ASP A 76 13.31 7.06 -15.58
CA ASP A 76 13.32 8.19 -14.66
C ASP A 76 12.17 8.13 -13.65
N THR A 77 10.99 7.65 -14.06
CA THR A 77 9.84 7.47 -13.15
C THR A 77 10.07 6.30 -12.18
N LYS A 78 10.69 5.21 -12.65
CA LYS A 78 11.08 4.08 -11.78
C LYS A 78 12.10 4.54 -10.73
N LEU A 79 13.12 5.28 -11.16
CA LEU A 79 14.13 5.84 -10.27
C LEU A 79 13.51 6.80 -9.27
N TRP A 80 12.68 7.74 -9.73
CA TRP A 80 11.93 8.64 -8.86
C TRP A 80 11.16 7.86 -7.80
N ALA A 81 10.35 6.87 -8.18
CA ALA A 81 9.57 6.07 -7.24
C ALA A 81 10.45 5.36 -6.20
N ALA A 82 11.58 4.77 -6.62
CA ALA A 82 12.52 4.12 -5.73
C ALA A 82 13.14 5.10 -4.71
N LEU A 83 13.55 6.30 -5.15
CA LEU A 83 14.11 7.33 -4.26
C LEU A 83 13.07 7.82 -3.23
N GLN A 84 11.82 7.97 -3.66
CA GLN A 84 10.72 8.38 -2.79
C GLN A 84 10.38 7.30 -1.76
N HIS A 85 10.47 6.02 -2.15
CA HIS A 85 10.29 4.90 -1.24
C HIS A 85 11.33 4.88 -0.11
N VAL A 86 12.59 5.23 -0.43
CA VAL A 86 13.65 5.38 0.58
C VAL A 86 13.30 6.47 1.61
N GLY A 87 12.64 7.55 1.17
CA GLY A 87 12.15 8.64 2.02
C GLY A 87 10.84 8.36 2.77
N GLY A 88 10.34 7.12 2.78
CA GLY A 88 9.09 6.74 3.47
C GLY A 88 7.83 6.73 2.59
N GLY A 89 7.99 6.90 1.27
CA GLY A 89 6.90 6.77 0.29
C GLY A 89 5.77 7.78 0.51
N THR A 90 4.53 7.35 0.28
CA THR A 90 3.32 8.19 0.41
C THR A 90 3.19 8.83 1.80
N TRP A 91 3.51 8.08 2.85
CA TRP A 91 3.43 8.57 4.24
C TRP A 91 4.60 9.48 4.61
N GLY A 92 5.74 9.33 3.93
CA GLY A 92 6.86 10.28 3.98
C GLY A 92 6.61 11.57 3.18
N GLY A 93 5.42 11.74 2.60
CA GLY A 93 5.05 12.93 1.83
C GLY A 93 5.52 12.91 0.37
N CYS A 94 6.00 11.76 -0.13
CA CYS A 94 6.58 11.66 -1.46
C CYS A 94 7.66 12.74 -1.67
N VAL A 95 8.67 12.74 -0.82
CA VAL A 95 9.85 13.62 -0.95
C VAL A 95 11.13 12.80 -0.88
N TYR A 96 12.21 13.37 -1.41
CA TYR A 96 13.54 12.77 -1.30
C TYR A 96 14.11 13.02 0.10
N ASP A 97 14.44 11.94 0.81
CA ASP A 97 15.35 11.98 1.94
C ASP A 97 16.79 11.85 1.42
N VAL A 98 17.38 12.98 1.05
CA VAL A 98 18.71 13.04 0.39
C VAL A 98 19.78 12.37 1.26
N ASP A 99 19.75 12.58 2.57
CA ASP A 99 20.76 12.02 3.48
C ASP A 99 20.64 10.49 3.54
N THR A 100 19.42 9.96 3.70
CA THR A 100 19.19 8.50 3.70
C THR A 100 19.53 7.88 2.36
N ILE A 101 19.13 8.52 1.24
CA ILE A 101 19.45 8.06 -0.12
C ILE A 101 20.96 7.97 -0.33
N VAL A 102 21.69 9.04 -0.03
CA VAL A 102 23.15 9.08 -0.19
C VAL A 102 23.84 8.07 0.72
N ALA A 103 23.35 7.90 1.95
CA ALA A 103 23.87 6.89 2.88
C ALA A 103 23.70 5.46 2.34
N ARG A 104 22.53 5.13 1.77
CA ARG A 104 22.27 3.80 1.16
C ARG A 104 23.19 3.54 -0.03
N LEU A 105 23.30 4.49 -0.95
CA LEU A 105 24.14 4.36 -2.14
C LEU A 105 25.64 4.20 -1.82
N ARG A 106 26.10 4.78 -0.70
CA ARG A 106 27.50 4.62 -0.25
C ARG A 106 27.76 3.29 0.47
N ASN A 107 26.72 2.67 1.03
CA ASN A 107 26.81 1.44 1.81
C ASN A 107 26.61 0.17 0.97
N GLU A 108 26.30 0.27 -0.32
CA GLU A 108 26.36 -0.84 -1.26
C GLU A 108 27.82 -1.08 -1.67
N LYS A 109 28.54 -1.86 -0.86
CA LYS A 109 29.75 -2.59 -1.25
C LYS A 109 29.55 -4.08 -1.09
#